data_AF-A0A6I7NTY0-F1
#
_entry.id   AF-A0A6I7NTY0-F1
#
_cell.length_a   1.000
_cell.length_b   1.000
_cell.length_c   1.000
_cell.angle_alpha   90.00
_cell.angle_beta   90.00
_cell.angle_gamma   90.00
#
_symmetry.space_group_name_H-M   'P 1'
#
loop_
_entity.id
_entity.type
_entity.pdbx_description
1 polymer ?
#
loop_
_entity_poly.entity_id
_entity_poly.type
_entity_poly.pdbx_seq_one_letter_code
_entity_poly.pdbx_strand_id
1 'polypeptide(L)'
;SRLARLIEYNYRGENSYSPYDFLDDLRHSIWSELRRNEDISVYRRNLQRAYVERMNFLMTEELPNVSAQFRQFMGMTSVNVSQSDIRPMVREQLELLKTEVRRASRNANDRSTRIHLSDIERRIDHILDPS
;
A
#
# COMPACT_ATOMS: atom_id res chain seq x y z
N SER A 1 -5.47 3.14 12.32
CA SER A 1 -5.79 3.40 10.90
C SER A 1 -7.00 2.55 10.49
N ARG A 2 -7.65 2.81 9.34
CA ARG A 2 -8.80 2.01 8.86
C ARG A 2 -8.44 0.54 8.61
N LEU A 3 -7.26 0.25 8.06
CA LEU A 3 -6.74 -1.11 7.86
C LEU A 3 -6.59 -1.88 9.17
N ALA A 4 -5.98 -1.28 10.20
CA ALA A 4 -5.82 -1.92 11.51
C ALA A 4 -7.17 -2.30 12.13
N ARG A 5 -8.18 -1.46 11.94
CA ARG A 5 -9.55 -1.73 12.41
C ARG A 5 -10.21 -2.88 11.64
N LEU A 6 -10.02 -2.97 10.32
CA LEU A 6 -10.53 -4.09 9.53
C LEU A 6 -9.87 -5.42 9.93
N ILE A 7 -8.57 -5.40 10.22
CA ILE A 7 -7.84 -6.57 10.72
C ILE A 7 -8.41 -7.03 12.06
N GLU A 8 -8.66 -6.09 12.98
CA GLU A 8 -9.28 -6.38 14.27
C GLU A 8 -10.68 -7.01 14.12
N TYR A 9 -11.52 -6.51 13.20
CA TYR A 9 -12.84 -7.09 12.91
C TYR A 9 -12.75 -8.48 12.28
N ASN A 10 -11.82 -8.69 11.34
CA ASN A 10 -11.62 -9.98 10.69
C ASN A 10 -11.24 -11.08 11.71
N TYR A 11 -10.35 -10.76 12.67
CA TYR A 11 -10.01 -11.69 13.75
C TYR A 11 -11.18 -12.02 14.69
N ARG A 12 -12.23 -11.18 14.76
CA ARG A 12 -13.43 -11.44 15.57
C ARG A 12 -14.43 -12.38 14.88
N GLY A 13 -14.15 -12.85 13.66
CA GLY A 13 -14.97 -13.85 12.94
C GLY A 13 -16.31 -13.31 12.43
N GLU A 14 -16.49 -11.98 12.42
CA GLU A 14 -17.64 -11.35 11.78
C GLU A 14 -17.41 -11.37 10.26
N ASN A 15 -18.34 -11.98 9.51
CA ASN A 15 -18.33 -12.17 8.06
C ASN A 15 -18.36 -10.80 7.33
N SER A 16 -17.24 -10.09 7.38
CA SER A 16 -17.11 -8.67 7.08
C SER A 16 -16.03 -8.43 6.02
N TYR A 17 -16.14 -7.29 5.34
CA TYR A 17 -15.21 -6.82 4.31
C TYR A 17 -13.75 -6.98 4.78
N SER A 18 -13.00 -7.82 4.05
CA SER A 18 -11.69 -8.28 4.48
C SER A 18 -10.63 -7.18 4.34
N PRO A 19 -9.57 -7.19 5.17
CA PRO A 19 -8.36 -6.39 4.93
C PRO A 19 -7.78 -6.59 3.53
N TYR A 20 -7.87 -7.81 2.97
CA TYR A 20 -7.42 -8.13 1.61
C TYR A 20 -8.28 -7.40 0.56
N ASP A 21 -9.61 -7.53 0.65
CA ASP A 21 -10.56 -6.83 -0.25
C ASP A 21 -10.34 -5.32 -0.21
N PHE A 22 -10.11 -4.77 0.98
CA PHE A 22 -9.81 -3.35 1.15
C PHE A 22 -8.54 -2.90 0.43
N LEU A 23 -7.46 -3.67 0.54
CA LEU A 23 -6.20 -3.34 -0.11
C LEU A 23 -6.30 -3.46 -1.62
N ASP A 24 -6.99 -4.49 -2.13
CA ASP A 24 -7.22 -4.66 -3.56
C ASP A 24 -8.08 -3.53 -4.13
N ASP A 25 -9.20 -3.19 -3.52
CA ASP A 25 -10.06 -2.09 -3.97
C ASP A 25 -9.32 -0.75 -3.96
N LEU A 26 -8.53 -0.51 -2.91
CA LEU A 26 -7.73 0.70 -2.78
C LEU A 26 -6.68 0.78 -3.90
N ARG A 27 -5.95 -0.30 -4.15
CA ARG A 27 -4.97 -0.39 -5.24
C ARG A 27 -5.66 -0.16 -6.59
N HIS A 28 -6.75 -0.86 -6.88
CA HIS A 28 -7.47 -0.71 -8.14
C HIS A 28 -8.02 0.70 -8.37
N SER A 29 -8.47 1.38 -7.31
CA SER A 29 -8.98 2.75 -7.38
C SER A 29 -7.87 3.79 -7.64
N ILE A 30 -6.73 3.66 -6.96
CA ILE A 30 -5.59 4.58 -7.09
C ILE A 30 -4.83 4.37 -8.40
N TRP A 31 -4.83 3.15 -8.93
CA TRP A 31 -4.09 2.75 -10.12
C TRP A 31 -4.99 2.42 -11.32
N SER A 32 -6.20 2.96 -11.35
CA SER A 32 -7.22 2.66 -12.36
C SER A 32 -6.76 2.86 -13.81
N GLU A 33 -5.85 3.81 -14.03
CA GLU A 33 -5.29 4.16 -15.34
C GLU A 33 -4.46 3.03 -15.94
N LEU A 34 -3.84 2.18 -15.10
CA LEU A 34 -3.03 1.05 -15.57
C LEU A 34 -3.90 0.03 -16.33
N ARG A 35 -5.15 -0.16 -15.90
CA ARG A 35 -6.11 -1.08 -16.54
C ARG A 35 -6.72 -0.50 -17.81
N ARG A 36 -6.82 0.83 -17.89
CA ARG A 36 -7.42 1.56 -19.03
C ARG A 36 -6.39 1.98 -20.07
N ASN A 37 -5.09 1.81 -19.77
CA ASN A 37 -3.98 2.29 -20.60
C ASN A 37 -4.10 3.80 -20.91
N GLU A 38 -4.51 4.56 -19.90
CA GLU A 38 -4.71 6.00 -19.96
C GLU A 38 -3.45 6.74 -19.49
N ASP A 39 -3.24 7.94 -20.03
CA ASP A 39 -2.19 8.84 -19.56
C ASP A 39 -2.47 9.26 -18.11
N ILE A 40 -1.44 9.28 -17.27
CA ILE A 40 -1.60 9.55 -15.85
C ILE A 40 -1.35 11.03 -15.57
N SER A 41 -2.39 11.79 -15.25
CA SER A 41 -2.28 13.22 -14.94
C SER A 41 -1.39 13.53 -13.73
N VAL A 42 -0.89 14.77 -13.62
CA VAL A 42 -0.03 15.23 -12.49
C VAL A 42 -0.67 14.92 -11.13
N TYR A 43 -1.94 15.22 -10.96
CA TYR A 43 -2.67 14.97 -9.71
C TYR A 43 -2.72 13.49 -9.36
N ARG A 44 -2.97 12.63 -10.35
CA ARG A 44 -3.02 11.17 -10.17
C ARG A 44 -1.65 10.58 -9.84
N ARG A 45 -0.59 11.06 -10.49
CA ARG A 45 0.79 10.68 -10.14
C ARG A 45 1.15 11.04 -8.69
N ASN A 46 0.67 12.18 -8.19
CA ASN A 46 0.91 12.56 -6.80
C ASN A 46 0.19 11.63 -5.82
N LEU A 47 -1.07 11.28 -6.11
CA LEU A 47 -1.83 10.31 -5.31
C LEU A 47 -1.15 8.92 -5.30
N GLN A 48 -0.68 8.48 -6.46
CA GLN A 48 0.02 7.21 -6.63
C GLN A 48 1.36 7.16 -5.85
N ARG A 49 2.11 8.27 -5.82
CA ARG A 49 3.31 8.39 -4.97
C ARG A 49 2.97 8.30 -3.48
N ALA A 50 1.94 9.03 -3.04
CA ALA A 50 1.49 9.00 -1.66
C ALA A 50 1.04 7.58 -1.23
N TYR A 51 0.44 6.81 -2.14
CA TYR A 51 0.14 5.39 -1.90
C TYR A 51 1.42 4.58 -1.64
N VAL A 52 2.43 4.68 -2.50
CA VAL A 52 3.70 3.94 -2.32
C VAL A 52 4.43 4.37 -1.06
N GLU A 53 4.44 5.66 -0.73
CA GLU A 53 4.97 6.18 0.54
C GLU A 53 4.24 5.58 1.74
N ARG A 54 2.91 5.45 1.66
CA ARG A 54 2.12 4.81 2.71
C ARG A 54 2.41 3.32 2.84
N MET A 55 2.63 2.61 1.74
CA MET A 55 3.01 1.19 1.76
C MET A 55 4.41 1.02 2.35
N ASN A 56 5.36 1.89 2.01
CA ASN A 56 6.69 1.89 2.63
C ASN A 56 6.61 2.07 4.15
N PHE A 57 5.83 3.05 4.60
CA PHE A 57 5.58 3.28 6.01
C PHE A 57 5.05 2.01 6.71
N LEU A 58 4.07 1.32 6.12
CA LEU A 58 3.53 0.08 6.69
C LEU A 58 4.55 -1.08 6.69
N MET A 59 5.48 -1.11 5.74
CA MET A 59 6.58 -2.10 5.69
C MET A 59 7.65 -1.86 6.75
N THR A 60 7.95 -0.59 7.04
CA THR A 60 9.15 -0.20 7.80
C THR A 60 8.86 0.22 9.24
N GLU A 61 7.64 0.68 9.55
CA GLU A 61 7.35 1.11 10.91
C GLU A 61 7.44 -0.03 11.92
N GLU A 62 8.24 0.22 12.95
CA GLU A 62 8.16 -0.47 14.23
C GLU A 62 7.21 0.32 15.14
N LEU A 63 6.37 -0.37 15.92
CA LEU A 63 5.56 0.33 16.91
C LEU A 63 6.48 1.12 17.85
N PRO A 64 6.14 2.38 18.19
CA PRO A 64 6.82 3.08 19.27
C PRO A 64 6.78 2.21 20.53
N ASN A 65 7.94 2.01 21.18
CA ASN A 65 8.03 1.25 22.42
C ASN A 65 7.44 2.09 23.58
N VAL A 66 6.11 2.16 23.61
CA VAL A 66 5.33 2.85 24.64
C VAL A 66 4.52 1.82 25.43
N SER A 67 4.29 2.08 26.72
CA SER A 67 3.56 1.16 27.61
C SER A 67 2.15 0.88 27.10
N ALA A 68 1.60 -0.31 27.41
CA ALA A 68 0.26 -0.70 26.98
C ALA A 68 -0.83 0.28 27.45
N GLN A 69 -0.69 0.86 28.66
CA GLN A 69 -1.63 1.87 29.17
C GLN A 69 -1.58 3.16 28.35
N PHE A 70 -0.38 3.58 27.93
CA PHE A 70 -0.20 4.78 27.13
C PHE A 70 -0.75 4.61 25.69
N ARG A 71 -0.61 3.41 25.12
CA ARG A 71 -1.23 3.07 23.82
C ARG A 71 -2.76 3.19 23.87
N GLN A 72 -3.36 2.66 24.94
CA GLN A 72 -4.79 2.72 25.16
C GLN A 72 -5.29 4.16 25.38
N PHE A 73 -4.55 4.96 26.15
CA PHE A 73 -4.85 6.39 26.35
C PHE A 73 -4.82 7.20 25.04
N MET A 74 -3.86 6.90 24.14
CA MET A 74 -3.76 7.56 22.83
C MET A 74 -4.71 6.97 21.76
N GLY A 75 -5.55 6.00 22.11
CA GLY A 75 -6.45 5.34 21.15
C GLY A 75 -5.71 4.57 20.05
N MET A 76 -4.47 4.15 20.29
CA MET A 76 -3.72 3.30 19.36
C MET A 76 -4.24 1.87 19.47
N THR A 77 -4.72 1.31 18.35
CA THR A 77 -5.11 -0.10 18.26
C THR A 77 -3.91 -0.98 18.62
N SER A 78 -4.14 -2.01 19.44
CA SER A 78 -3.10 -2.97 19.87
C SER A 78 -2.54 -3.83 18.74
N VAL A 79 -3.02 -3.65 17.50
CA VAL A 79 -2.52 -4.33 16.30
C VAL A 79 -1.05 -3.96 16.13
N ASN A 80 -0.21 -4.87 16.57
CA ASN A 80 1.21 -4.76 16.40
C ASN A 80 1.54 -5.02 14.92
N VAL A 81 1.93 -3.97 14.20
CA VAL A 81 2.25 -4.03 12.76
C VAL A 81 3.35 -5.07 12.47
N SER A 82 4.25 -5.33 13.42
CA SER A 82 5.27 -6.38 13.30
C SER A 82 4.84 -7.78 13.76
N GLN A 83 3.69 -7.92 14.43
CA GLN A 83 3.11 -9.21 14.85
C GLN A 83 1.75 -9.51 14.19
N SER A 84 1.32 -8.69 13.23
CA SER A 84 0.09 -8.87 12.47
C SER A 84 0.44 -9.12 11.00
N ASP A 85 -0.49 -9.73 10.26
CA ASP A 85 -0.35 -10.02 8.83
C ASP A 85 -0.27 -8.77 7.94
N ILE A 86 -0.14 -7.56 8.52
CA ILE A 86 0.00 -6.28 7.80
C ILE A 86 1.22 -6.30 6.87
N ARG A 87 2.41 -6.64 7.37
CA ARG A 87 3.63 -6.61 6.54
C ARG A 87 3.56 -7.61 5.38
N PRO A 88 3.16 -8.88 5.58
CA PRO A 88 2.91 -9.81 4.47
C PRO A 88 1.89 -9.29 3.45
N MET A 89 0.75 -8.75 3.90
CA MET A 89 -0.27 -8.19 3.00
C MET A 89 0.27 -7.00 2.20
N VAL A 90 0.96 -6.08 2.85
CA VAL A 90 1.54 -4.90 2.18
C VAL A 90 2.62 -5.30 1.17
N ARG A 91 3.44 -6.30 1.51
CA ARG A 91 4.43 -6.88 0.59
C ARG A 91 3.76 -7.45 -0.66
N GLU A 92 2.73 -8.27 -0.51
CA GLU A 92 1.97 -8.83 -1.65
C GLU A 92 1.45 -7.70 -2.55
N GLN A 93 0.82 -6.68 -1.98
CA GLN A 93 0.26 -5.56 -2.74
C GLN A 93 1.32 -4.74 -3.48
N LEU A 94 2.53 -4.62 -2.92
CA LEU A 94 3.67 -4.01 -3.59
C LEU A 94 4.19 -4.88 -4.76
N GLU A 95 4.25 -6.20 -4.59
CA GLU A 95 4.66 -7.14 -5.64
C GLU A 95 3.66 -7.16 -6.82
N LEU A 96 2.36 -7.16 -6.51
CA LEU A 96 1.29 -7.03 -7.50
C LEU A 96 1.43 -5.70 -8.26
N LEU A 97 1.54 -4.58 -7.52
CA LEU A 97 1.68 -3.26 -8.13
C LEU A 97 2.94 -3.17 -9.01
N LYS A 98 4.08 -3.71 -8.56
CA LYS A 98 5.33 -3.74 -9.34
C LYS A 98 5.11 -4.38 -10.71
N THR A 99 4.40 -5.50 -10.75
CA THR A 99 4.08 -6.20 -12.00
C THR A 99 3.21 -5.34 -12.92
N GLU A 100 2.20 -4.68 -12.37
CA GLU A 100 1.29 -3.81 -13.11
C GLU A 100 1.99 -2.58 -13.68
N VAL A 101 2.77 -1.86 -12.87
CA VAL A 101 3.47 -0.64 -13.31
C VAL A 101 4.55 -0.97 -14.34
N ARG A 102 5.26 -2.10 -14.20
CA ARG A 102 6.27 -2.53 -15.17
C ARG A 102 5.64 -2.82 -16.53
N ARG A 103 4.48 -3.49 -16.55
CA ARG A 103 3.72 -3.74 -17.78
C ARG A 103 3.21 -2.43 -18.38
N ALA A 104 2.60 -1.56 -17.58
CA ALA A 104 2.03 -0.31 -18.06
C ALA A 104 3.11 0.67 -18.57
N SER A 105 4.27 0.75 -17.90
CA SER A 105 5.40 1.57 -18.33
C SER A 105 5.87 1.23 -19.75
N ARG A 106 5.93 -0.06 -20.09
CA ARG A 106 6.31 -0.53 -21.43
C ARG A 106 5.30 -0.14 -22.52
N ASN A 107 4.03 0.00 -22.16
CA ASN A 107 2.95 0.30 -23.09
C ASN A 107 2.52 1.77 -23.09
N ALA A 108 3.12 2.60 -22.23
CA ALA A 108 2.75 4.00 -22.07
C ALA A 108 3.05 4.81 -23.34
N ASN A 109 2.02 5.51 -23.84
CA ASN A 109 2.10 6.32 -25.04
C ASN A 109 2.89 7.62 -24.80
N ASP A 110 2.65 8.29 -23.68
CA ASP A 110 3.31 9.54 -23.34
C ASP A 110 4.56 9.35 -22.46
N ARG A 111 5.51 10.27 -22.64
CA ARG A 111 6.81 10.24 -21.92
C ARG A 111 6.64 10.43 -20.41
N SER A 112 5.67 11.23 -19.98
CA SER A 112 5.51 11.58 -18.56
C SER A 112 4.97 10.40 -17.74
N THR A 113 4.03 9.64 -18.29
CA THR A 113 3.55 8.38 -17.68
C THR A 113 4.66 7.35 -17.61
N ARG A 114 5.42 7.15 -18.70
CA ARG A 114 6.53 6.19 -18.73
C ARG A 114 7.60 6.48 -17.67
N ILE A 115 8.01 7.74 -17.54
CA ILE A 115 8.99 8.15 -16.52
C ILE A 115 8.43 7.95 -15.12
N HIS A 116 7.17 8.32 -14.89
CA HIS A 116 6.53 8.14 -13.59
C HIS A 116 6.46 6.68 -13.16
N LEU A 117 5.97 5.80 -14.03
CA LEU A 117 5.83 4.38 -13.71
C LEU A 117 7.19 3.71 -13.50
N SER A 118 8.22 4.12 -14.26
CA SER A 118 9.59 3.65 -14.05
C SER A 118 10.20 4.13 -12.72
N ASP A 119 9.83 5.33 -12.24
CA ASP A 119 10.22 5.83 -10.91
C ASP A 119 9.52 5.03 -9.80
N ILE A 120 8.22 4.76 -9.96
CA ILE A 120 7.45 3.94 -9.03
C ILE A 120 8.00 2.53 -8.93
N GLU A 121 8.31 1.87 -10.05
CA GLU A 121 8.92 0.53 -10.07
C GLU A 121 10.17 0.48 -9.18
N ARG A 122 11.08 1.45 -9.35
CA ARG A 122 12.31 1.55 -8.54
C ARG A 122 12.03 1.80 -7.07
N ARG A 123 11.08 2.67 -6.74
CA ARG A 123 10.68 2.91 -5.34
C ARG A 123 10.17 1.63 -4.69
N ILE A 124 9.37 0.86 -5.41
CA ILE A 124 8.87 -0.43 -4.91
C ILE A 124 10.03 -1.41 -4.72
N ASP A 125 10.99 -1.47 -5.65
CA ASP A 125 12.19 -2.30 -5.49
C ASP A 125 12.96 -1.97 -4.20
N HIS A 126 13.21 -0.68 -3.95
CA HIS A 126 13.88 -0.23 -2.72
C HIS A 126 13.11 -0.57 -1.43
N ILE A 127 11.79 -0.65 -1.48
CA ILE A 127 10.96 -1.04 -0.31
C ILE A 127 11.03 -2.55 -0.10
N LEU A 128 10.95 -3.33 -1.17
CA LEU A 128 10.88 -4.79 -1.11
C LEU A 128 12.23 -5.45 -0.81
N ASP A 129 13.31 -4.82 -1.27
CA ASP A 129 14.70 -5.26 -1.16
C ASP A 129 15.61 -4.08 -0.75
N PRO A 130 15.53 -3.65 0.53
CA PRO A 130 16.40 -2.62 1.06
C PRO A 130 17.82 -3.18 1.19
N SER A 131 18.74 -2.61 0.40
CA SER A 131 20.17 -2.95 0.40
C SER A 131 20.88 -2.52 1.67
#